data_AF-A0A0K2UX09-F1
#
_entry.id   AF-A0A0K2UX09-F1
#
_cell.length_a   1.000
_cell.length_b   1.000
_cell.length_c   1.000
_cell.angle_alpha   90.00
_cell.angle_beta   90.00
_cell.angle_gamma   90.00
#
_symmetry.space_group_name_H-M   'P 1'
#
loop_
_entity.id
_entity.type
_entity.pdbx_description
1 polymer ?
#
loop_
_entity_poly.entity_id
_entity_poly.type
_entity_poly.pdbx_seq_one_letter_code
_entity_poly.pdbx_strand_id
1 'polypeptide(L)'
;MRVKKRYFLLVSFCAFLLASYWGRHRLKTGVSWKTSGRSIYDDFKLIKDYPEHPLMATLSEDCRMETCFNFTRCSVDFKVYVYPDTHSSSNPSQAYLKILHVLRSSSYFTSDPEKACLFVLSIDTLDRDPLSLTDFVRNMPARFANLPYWNGGLNHVIFNLYSGTYPDYAEDLNFDAGKAILAKASIANLNYRPGFDVSLPLFHKFHPEKGGEEGTLKSHNFPINKKHFLAFKGKRYVYGIGSETRNSLHHLHNGNELVLVTTCRHGKNWKELKDERCDEDNREFDR
;
A
#
# COMPACT_ATOMS: atom_id res chain seq x y z
N MET A 1 55.83 -32.42 -12.40
CA MET A 1 54.93 -32.22 -11.23
C MET A 1 53.68 -31.36 -11.52
N ARG A 2 53.04 -31.44 -12.70
CA ARG A 2 51.84 -30.62 -13.03
C ARG A 2 50.54 -31.40 -13.32
N VAL A 3 50.60 -32.73 -13.35
CA VAL A 3 49.46 -33.59 -13.69
C VAL A 3 48.67 -34.01 -12.43
N LYS A 4 49.35 -34.34 -11.32
CA LYS A 4 48.72 -34.76 -10.06
C LYS A 4 47.80 -33.69 -9.43
N LYS A 5 48.11 -32.39 -9.61
CA LYS A 5 47.27 -31.29 -9.10
C LYS A 5 45.95 -31.09 -9.88
N ARG A 6 45.91 -31.46 -11.17
CA ARG A 6 44.70 -31.32 -12.00
C ARG A 6 43.66 -32.39 -11.67
N TYR A 7 44.10 -33.62 -11.40
CA TYR A 7 43.19 -34.69 -10.98
C TYR A 7 42.63 -34.44 -9.57
N PHE A 8 43.41 -33.85 -8.67
CA PHE A 8 42.92 -33.51 -7.33
C PHE A 8 41.79 -32.47 -7.36
N LEU A 9 41.93 -31.44 -8.19
CA LEU A 9 40.87 -30.44 -8.40
C LEU A 9 39.61 -31.06 -9.02
N LEU A 10 39.77 -31.96 -9.99
CA LEU A 10 38.64 -32.61 -10.64
C LEU A 10 37.88 -33.53 -9.68
N VAL A 11 38.60 -34.30 -8.86
CA VAL A 11 38.00 -35.18 -7.84
C VAL A 11 37.32 -34.36 -6.74
N SER A 12 37.92 -33.26 -6.29
CA SER A 12 37.30 -32.36 -5.30
C SER A 12 36.01 -31.72 -5.83
N PHE A 13 36.00 -31.31 -7.10
CA PHE A 13 34.80 -30.75 -7.74
C PHE A 13 33.68 -31.80 -7.90
N CYS A 14 34.02 -33.02 -8.34
CA CYS A 14 33.05 -34.11 -8.42
C CYS A 14 32.48 -34.50 -7.05
N ALA A 15 33.31 -34.53 -6.00
CA ALA A 15 32.85 -34.78 -4.64
C ALA A 15 31.90 -33.69 -4.13
N PHE A 16 32.17 -32.41 -4.43
CA PHE A 16 31.29 -31.30 -4.08
C PHE A 16 29.93 -31.39 -4.79
N LEU A 17 29.91 -31.74 -6.08
CA LEU A 17 28.66 -31.94 -6.83
C LEU A 17 27.84 -33.11 -6.30
N LEU A 18 28.48 -34.22 -5.92
CA LEU A 18 27.81 -35.38 -5.31
C LEU A 18 27.23 -35.02 -3.92
N ALA A 19 27.98 -34.29 -3.09
CA ALA A 19 27.50 -33.81 -1.80
C ALA A 19 26.32 -32.83 -1.95
N SER A 20 26.37 -31.94 -2.94
CA SER A 20 25.29 -31.01 -3.27
C SER A 20 24.05 -31.74 -3.74
N TYR A 21 24.21 -32.74 -4.61
CA TYR A 21 23.12 -33.55 -5.15
C TYR A 21 22.43 -34.36 -4.05
N TRP A 22 23.18 -35.03 -3.18
CA TRP A 22 22.62 -35.79 -2.05
C TRP A 22 22.08 -34.91 -0.92
N GLY A 23 22.68 -33.75 -0.64
CA GLY A 23 22.15 -32.77 0.30
C GLY A 23 20.80 -32.21 -0.14
N ARG A 24 20.64 -31.94 -1.45
CA ARG A 24 19.38 -31.47 -2.04
C ARG A 24 18.32 -32.57 -2.12
N HIS A 25 18.72 -33.83 -2.28
CA HIS A 25 17.80 -34.97 -2.27
C HIS A 25 17.26 -35.27 -0.87
N ARG A 26 18.06 -35.07 0.19
CA ARG A 26 17.59 -35.19 1.59
C ARG A 26 16.58 -34.11 2.00
N LEU A 27 16.63 -32.93 1.39
CA LEU A 27 15.64 -31.86 1.61
C LEU A 27 14.30 -32.10 0.88
N LYS A 28 14.28 -32.92 -0.19
CA LYS A 28 13.06 -33.23 -0.94
C LYS A 28 12.23 -34.38 -0.39
N THR A 29 12.80 -35.25 0.46
CA THR A 29 12.09 -36.43 1.00
C THR A 29 11.39 -36.19 2.34
N GLY A 30 11.38 -34.96 2.87
CA GLY A 30 10.82 -34.62 4.18
C GLY A 30 9.46 -33.92 4.17
N VAL A 31 8.88 -33.62 3.01
CA VAL A 31 7.61 -32.86 2.95
C VAL A 31 6.54 -33.68 2.25
N SER A 32 5.85 -34.50 3.05
CA SER A 32 4.59 -35.15 2.66
C SER A 32 3.45 -34.16 2.94
N TRP A 33 2.96 -33.49 1.90
CA TRP A 33 1.71 -32.73 1.99
C TRP A 33 0.55 -33.71 1.90
N LYS A 34 0.03 -34.13 3.06
CA LYS A 34 -1.31 -34.72 3.12
C LYS A 34 -2.32 -33.61 2.83
N THR A 35 -2.96 -33.67 1.66
CA THR A 35 -4.13 -32.86 1.34
C THR A 35 -5.31 -33.32 2.20
N SER A 36 -5.56 -32.63 3.31
CA SER A 36 -6.82 -32.70 4.04
C SER A 36 -7.67 -31.52 3.59
N GLY A 37 -8.82 -31.79 2.96
CA GLY A 37 -9.77 -30.76 2.56
C GLY A 37 -10.25 -29.99 3.79
N ARG A 38 -9.77 -28.76 3.95
CA ARG A 38 -10.18 -27.84 5.01
C ARG A 38 -10.97 -26.69 4.39
N SER A 39 -12.11 -26.38 5.01
CA SER A 39 -13.00 -25.32 4.57
C SER A 39 -12.34 -23.95 4.79
N ILE A 40 -12.62 -22.99 3.91
CA ILE A 40 -12.21 -21.57 4.03
C ILE A 40 -12.59 -20.98 5.40
N TYR A 41 -13.63 -21.51 6.05
CA TYR A 41 -14.06 -21.10 7.38
C TYR A 41 -13.08 -21.51 8.50
N ASP A 42 -12.33 -22.60 8.32
CA ASP A 42 -11.32 -23.06 9.27
C ASP A 42 -10.02 -22.26 9.15
N ASP A 43 -9.67 -21.79 7.94
CA ASP A 43 -8.51 -20.91 7.72
C ASP A 43 -8.68 -19.55 8.40
N PHE A 44 -9.89 -18.97 8.37
CA PHE A 44 -10.19 -17.73 9.11
C PHE A 44 -10.04 -17.89 10.62
N LYS A 45 -10.27 -19.09 11.15
CA LYS A 45 -10.13 -19.38 12.58
C LYS A 45 -8.66 -19.59 12.97
N LEU A 46 -7.84 -20.14 12.08
CA LEU A 46 -6.39 -20.32 12.25
C LEU A 46 -5.60 -19.01 12.22
N ILE A 47 -6.06 -18.00 11.47
CA ILE A 47 -5.43 -16.67 11.47
C ILE A 47 -5.55 -15.98 12.85
N LYS A 48 -6.57 -16.33 13.65
CA LYS A 48 -6.71 -15.84 15.03
C LYS A 48 -5.77 -16.50 16.05
N ASP A 49 -5.17 -17.64 15.71
CA ASP A 49 -4.38 -18.46 16.66
C ASP A 49 -2.85 -18.33 16.46
N TYR A 50 -2.38 -17.44 15.58
CA TYR A 50 -0.95 -17.09 15.57
C TYR A 50 -0.62 -16.33 16.86
N PRO A 51 0.38 -16.78 17.65
CA PRO A 51 0.78 -16.06 18.84
C PRO A 51 1.21 -14.66 18.42
N GLU A 52 0.51 -13.65 18.94
CA GLU A 52 0.92 -12.26 18.83
C GLU A 52 2.39 -12.16 19.23
N HIS A 53 3.25 -11.88 18.27
CA HIS A 53 4.62 -11.48 18.60
C HIS A 53 4.49 -10.20 19.44
N PRO A 54 4.98 -10.16 20.70
CA PRO A 54 4.56 -9.15 21.69
C PRO A 54 5.13 -7.74 21.47
N LEU A 55 5.57 -7.39 20.27
CA LEU A 55 6.23 -6.12 19.99
C LEU A 55 5.38 -5.13 19.17
N MET A 56 4.18 -5.50 18.73
CA MET A 56 3.33 -4.62 17.90
C MET A 56 1.97 -4.26 18.49
N ALA A 57 1.58 -4.84 19.62
CA ALA A 57 0.25 -4.63 20.20
C ALA A 57 0.14 -3.45 21.19
N THR A 58 1.22 -2.72 21.50
CA THR A 58 1.22 -1.73 22.61
C THR A 58 1.27 -0.27 22.20
N LEU A 59 1.21 0.08 20.90
CA LEU A 59 1.30 1.49 20.46
C LEU A 59 0.05 2.03 19.74
N SER A 60 -0.94 1.18 19.45
CA SER A 60 -2.10 1.53 18.60
C SER A 60 -3.40 1.80 19.38
N GLU A 61 -3.55 1.30 20.62
CA GLU A 61 -4.82 1.44 21.36
C GLU A 61 -5.06 2.83 21.96
N ASP A 62 -4.02 3.66 22.10
CA ASP A 62 -4.09 4.91 22.86
C ASP A 62 -4.59 6.12 22.07
N CYS A 63 -4.64 6.03 20.74
CA CYS A 63 -4.89 7.17 19.88
C CYS A 63 -6.23 7.06 19.14
N ARG A 64 -7.23 7.75 19.66
CA ARG A 64 -8.60 7.85 19.12
C ARG A 64 -8.97 9.32 18.95
N MET A 65 -10.12 9.59 18.34
CA MET A 65 -10.59 10.97 18.20
C MET A 65 -10.68 11.67 19.56
N GLU A 66 -11.08 10.96 20.62
CA GLU A 66 -11.26 11.54 21.95
C GLU A 66 -9.92 11.84 22.66
N THR A 67 -8.84 11.13 22.33
CA THR A 67 -7.55 11.22 23.05
C THR A 67 -6.47 11.96 22.25
N CYS A 68 -6.56 11.92 20.93
CA CYS A 68 -5.56 12.44 20.00
C CYS A 68 -6.07 13.56 19.09
N PHE A 69 -7.30 14.02 19.28
CA PHE A 69 -7.85 15.16 18.53
C PHE A 69 -8.41 16.21 19.49
N ASN A 70 -8.06 17.47 19.26
CA ASN A 70 -8.61 18.59 19.99
C ASN A 70 -9.81 19.19 19.24
N PHE A 71 -11.01 18.76 19.63
CA PHE A 71 -12.27 19.24 19.08
C PHE A 71 -12.56 20.73 19.33
N THR A 72 -12.00 21.33 20.38
CA THR A 72 -12.27 22.73 20.72
C THR A 72 -11.87 23.68 19.58
N ARG A 73 -10.81 23.34 18.85
CA ARG A 73 -10.32 24.09 17.67
C ARG A 73 -11.25 24.07 16.47
N CYS A 74 -12.21 23.15 16.45
CA CYS A 74 -13.10 22.89 15.31
C CYS A 74 -14.56 23.27 15.62
N SER A 75 -14.82 23.90 16.76
CA SER A 75 -16.17 24.17 17.28
C SER A 75 -16.87 25.35 16.61
N VAL A 76 -16.12 26.34 16.11
CA VAL A 76 -16.68 27.58 15.54
C VAL A 76 -16.68 27.55 14.02
N ASP A 77 -15.54 27.23 13.42
CA ASP A 77 -15.38 27.09 11.96
C ASP A 77 -14.37 25.97 11.68
N PHE A 78 -14.44 25.40 10.49
CA PHE A 78 -13.54 24.36 10.04
C PHE A 78 -12.50 24.96 9.10
N LYS A 79 -11.36 25.38 9.65
CA LYS A 79 -10.23 25.88 8.86
C LYS A 79 -9.04 24.93 8.85
N VAL A 80 -8.32 24.90 7.75
CA VAL A 80 -7.12 24.10 7.51
C VAL A 80 -5.94 25.03 7.31
N TYR A 81 -4.97 24.95 8.22
CA TYR A 81 -3.69 25.60 8.06
C TYR A 81 -2.74 24.69 7.31
N VAL A 82 -2.16 25.21 6.22
CA VAL A 82 -1.11 24.52 5.47
C VAL A 82 0.20 25.22 5.79
N TYR A 83 1.20 24.47 6.27
CA TYR A 83 2.51 25.06 6.59
C TYR A 83 3.08 25.78 5.35
N PRO A 84 3.81 26.89 5.56
CA PRO A 84 4.48 27.58 4.46
C PRO A 84 5.53 26.68 3.81
N ASP A 85 5.79 26.91 2.53
CA ASP A 85 6.81 26.17 1.81
C ASP A 85 8.18 26.52 2.38
N THR A 86 8.89 25.52 2.91
CA THR A 86 10.25 25.75 3.42
C THR A 86 11.21 25.85 2.26
N HIS A 87 12.16 26.79 2.29
CA HIS A 87 13.28 26.86 1.33
C HIS A 87 14.30 25.71 1.50
N SER A 88 13.96 24.64 2.24
CA SER A 88 14.84 23.50 2.46
C SER A 88 14.98 22.64 1.20
N SER A 89 16.11 21.96 1.08
CA SER A 89 16.69 21.35 -0.13
C SER A 89 15.91 20.24 -0.84
N SER A 90 14.66 19.95 -0.46
CA SER A 90 13.82 18.96 -1.12
C SER A 90 12.45 19.55 -1.43
N ASN A 91 12.28 19.98 -2.68
CA ASN A 91 10.97 20.39 -3.19
C ASN A 91 10.00 19.20 -3.13
N PRO A 92 8.74 19.40 -2.70
CA PRO A 92 7.74 18.35 -2.74
C PRO A 92 7.51 17.78 -4.14
N SER A 93 7.07 16.52 -4.23
CA SER A 93 6.68 15.92 -5.51
C SER A 93 5.51 16.67 -6.13
N GLN A 94 5.38 16.57 -7.46
CA GLN A 94 4.26 17.18 -8.18
C GLN A 94 2.89 16.66 -7.67
N ALA A 95 2.83 15.41 -7.21
CA ALA A 95 1.62 14.84 -6.64
C ALA A 95 1.26 15.53 -5.31
N TYR A 96 2.23 15.78 -4.44
CA TYR A 96 1.98 16.46 -3.17
C TYR A 96 1.67 17.94 -3.37
N LEU A 97 2.34 18.61 -4.31
CA LEU A 97 2.04 20.01 -4.67
C LEU A 97 0.58 20.19 -5.10
N LYS A 98 0.01 19.24 -5.84
CA LYS A 98 -1.42 19.26 -6.19
C LYS A 98 -2.31 19.19 -4.94
N ILE A 99 -1.98 18.34 -3.98
CA ILE A 99 -2.73 18.26 -2.71
C ILE A 99 -2.65 19.60 -1.96
N LEU A 100 -1.45 20.17 -1.82
CA LEU A 100 -1.27 21.46 -1.17
C LEU A 100 -2.01 22.58 -1.92
N HIS A 101 -2.02 22.56 -3.25
CA HIS A 101 -2.73 23.54 -4.07
C HIS A 101 -4.24 23.47 -3.86
N VAL A 102 -4.83 22.28 -3.90
CA VAL A 102 -6.27 22.08 -3.65
C VAL A 102 -6.65 22.55 -2.25
N LEU A 103 -5.84 22.24 -1.24
CA LEU A 103 -6.10 22.69 0.13
C LEU A 103 -6.03 24.22 0.24
N ARG A 104 -4.97 24.84 -0.30
CA ARG A 104 -4.75 26.29 -0.25
C ARG A 104 -5.78 27.10 -1.06
N SER A 105 -6.33 26.52 -2.13
CA SER A 105 -7.36 27.15 -2.96
C SER A 105 -8.79 26.92 -2.45
N SER A 106 -8.97 26.07 -1.43
CA SER A 106 -10.28 25.79 -0.84
C SER A 106 -10.75 26.92 0.09
N SER A 107 -12.07 27.00 0.33
CA SER A 107 -12.67 27.90 1.33
C SER A 107 -12.32 27.57 2.77
N TYR A 108 -11.75 26.38 3.01
CA TYR A 108 -11.30 25.94 4.32
C TYR A 108 -9.90 26.46 4.65
N PHE A 109 -9.11 26.95 3.67
CA PHE A 109 -7.77 27.43 3.93
C PHE A 109 -7.73 28.61 4.92
N THR A 110 -6.73 28.62 5.80
CA THR A 110 -6.34 29.77 6.62
C THR A 110 -4.81 29.89 6.68
N SER A 111 -4.31 31.13 6.63
CA SER A 111 -2.90 31.43 6.92
C SER A 111 -2.65 31.68 8.41
N ASP A 112 -3.71 31.81 9.21
CA ASP A 112 -3.66 32.03 10.65
C ASP A 112 -3.80 30.69 11.39
N PRO A 113 -2.72 30.18 12.03
CA PRO A 113 -2.74 28.90 12.72
C PRO A 113 -3.66 28.90 13.93
N GLU A 114 -3.96 30.04 14.57
CA GLU A 114 -4.84 30.09 15.73
C GLU A 114 -6.31 29.81 15.36
N LYS A 115 -6.69 30.13 14.12
CA LYS A 115 -8.03 29.83 13.58
C LYS A 115 -8.17 28.41 13.05
N ALA A 116 -7.08 27.67 12.94
CA ALA A 116 -7.06 26.38 12.27
C ALA A 116 -7.59 25.25 13.15
N CYS A 117 -8.54 24.49 12.61
CA CYS A 117 -8.98 23.20 13.13
C CYS A 117 -7.96 22.10 12.80
N LEU A 118 -7.51 22.02 11.54
CA LEU A 118 -6.55 21.03 11.06
C LEU A 118 -5.25 21.66 10.57
N PHE A 119 -4.17 20.88 10.66
CA PHE A 119 -2.84 21.25 10.20
C PHE A 119 -2.33 20.26 9.14
N VAL A 120 -1.81 20.78 8.03
CA VAL A 120 -1.22 19.98 6.95
C VAL A 120 0.19 20.46 6.64
N LEU A 121 1.14 19.53 6.64
CA LEU A 121 2.56 19.80 6.43
C LEU A 121 2.84 20.24 4.98
N SER A 122 3.80 21.13 4.76
CA SER A 122 4.38 21.39 3.43
C SER A 122 5.46 20.38 3.04
N ILE A 123 5.79 19.44 3.92
CA ILE A 123 6.79 18.39 3.70
C ILE A 123 6.10 17.19 3.05
N ASP A 124 6.66 16.68 1.95
CA ASP A 124 6.10 15.53 1.24
C ASP A 124 6.26 14.22 2.01
N THR A 125 5.13 13.60 2.35
CA THR A 125 5.03 12.30 3.03
C THR A 125 4.35 11.22 2.18
N LEU A 126 4.00 11.51 0.93
CA LEU A 126 3.22 10.59 0.09
C LEU A 126 3.96 9.29 -0.19
N ASP A 127 5.26 9.39 -0.44
CA ASP A 127 6.10 8.26 -0.80
C ASP A 127 7.08 7.94 0.34
N ARG A 128 6.76 6.89 1.10
CA ARG A 128 7.59 6.33 2.18
C ARG A 128 8.25 5.01 1.79
N ASP A 129 8.33 4.71 0.50
CA ASP A 129 9.15 3.61 0.02
C ASP A 129 10.64 4.00 0.09
N PRO A 130 11.48 3.29 0.88
CA PRO A 130 12.92 3.57 0.95
C PRO A 130 13.66 3.41 -0.39
N LEU A 131 13.07 2.66 -1.34
CA LEU A 131 13.59 2.45 -2.68
C LEU A 131 13.25 3.60 -3.64
N SER A 132 12.32 4.49 -3.26
CA SER A 132 11.99 5.67 -4.05
C SER A 132 13.14 6.68 -4.00
N LEU A 133 13.90 6.78 -5.09
CA LEU A 133 15.07 7.66 -5.15
C LEU A 133 14.71 9.14 -5.25
N THR A 134 13.53 9.47 -5.79
CA THR A 134 13.13 10.86 -6.09
C THR A 134 12.22 11.47 -5.05
N ASP A 135 11.24 10.70 -4.54
CA ASP A 135 10.13 11.26 -3.77
C ASP A 135 10.20 10.89 -2.28
N PHE A 136 11.14 9.99 -1.90
CA PHE A 136 11.38 9.65 -0.50
C PHE A 136 12.11 10.79 0.22
N VAL A 137 11.39 11.54 1.05
CA VAL A 137 11.95 12.60 1.88
C VAL A 137 12.65 12.01 3.10
N ARG A 138 13.97 12.19 3.17
CA ARG A 138 14.81 11.72 4.27
C ARG A 138 14.83 12.70 5.46
N ASN A 139 15.25 12.16 6.60
CA ASN A 139 15.53 12.90 7.84
C ASN A 139 14.30 13.65 8.40
N MET A 140 13.13 13.02 8.32
CA MET A 140 11.85 13.55 8.81
C MET A 140 11.88 14.00 10.28
N PRO A 141 12.52 13.29 11.23
CA PRO A 141 12.59 13.74 12.62
C PRO A 141 13.20 15.14 12.79
N ALA A 142 14.27 15.44 12.07
CA ALA A 142 14.90 16.77 12.08
C ALA A 142 14.01 17.84 11.44
N ARG A 143 13.18 17.46 10.47
CA ARG A 143 12.22 18.38 9.84
C ARG A 143 11.07 18.71 10.80
N PHE A 144 10.56 17.73 11.53
CA PHE A 144 9.48 17.92 12.51
C PHE A 144 9.92 18.72 13.74
N ALA A 145 11.15 18.52 14.21
CA ALA A 145 11.69 19.27 15.33
C ALA A 145 11.68 20.80 15.11
N ASN A 146 11.70 21.24 13.85
CA ASN A 146 11.69 22.66 13.48
C ASN A 146 10.28 23.21 13.17
N LEU A 147 9.22 22.40 13.30
CA LEU A 147 7.86 22.83 13.01
C LEU A 147 7.23 23.48 14.25
N PRO A 148 6.88 24.78 14.21
CA PRO A 148 6.42 25.52 15.38
C PRO A 148 5.12 24.98 15.99
N TYR A 149 4.24 24.39 15.18
CA TYR A 149 2.90 23.97 15.62
C TYR A 149 2.73 22.45 15.68
N TRP A 150 3.80 21.65 15.49
CA TRP A 150 3.67 20.19 15.36
C TRP A 150 2.93 19.54 16.54
N ASN A 151 3.21 20.00 17.77
CA ASN A 151 2.52 19.58 19.00
C ASN A 151 2.29 18.06 19.10
N GLY A 152 3.31 17.28 18.78
CA GLY A 152 3.26 15.81 18.78
C GLY A 152 2.22 15.23 17.82
N GLY A 153 1.84 15.94 16.75
CA GLY A 153 0.88 15.52 15.74
C GLY A 153 -0.59 15.87 16.04
N LEU A 154 -0.91 16.54 17.15
CA LEU A 154 -2.29 16.87 17.52
C LEU A 154 -2.97 17.69 16.40
N ASN A 155 -4.14 17.23 15.91
CA ASN A 155 -4.89 17.81 14.79
C ASN A 155 -4.14 17.88 13.44
N HIS A 156 -3.00 17.19 13.30
CA HIS A 156 -2.28 17.13 12.03
C HIS A 156 -2.81 16.00 11.16
N VAL A 157 -2.80 16.20 9.84
CA VAL A 157 -3.09 15.17 8.85
C VAL A 157 -1.84 14.88 8.03
N ILE A 158 -1.43 13.61 7.99
CA ILE A 158 -0.32 13.12 7.18
C ILE A 158 -0.88 12.30 6.03
N PHE A 159 -0.46 12.62 4.81
CA PHE A 159 -0.84 11.87 3.62
C PHE A 159 0.22 10.84 3.28
N ASN A 160 -0.17 9.60 3.05
CA ASN A 160 0.73 8.54 2.58
C ASN A 160 0.03 7.66 1.54
N LEU A 161 0.59 7.56 0.33
CA LEU A 161 0.02 6.74 -0.74
C LEU A 161 0.88 5.53 -1.07
N TYR A 162 2.19 5.65 -0.90
CA TYR A 162 3.15 4.60 -1.20
C TYR A 162 3.90 4.23 0.08
N SER A 163 3.69 3.00 0.56
CA SER A 163 4.26 2.45 1.80
C SER A 163 5.21 1.30 1.49
N GLY A 164 6.11 1.48 0.52
CA GLY A 164 7.02 0.43 0.06
C GLY A 164 6.61 -0.23 -1.26
N THR A 165 7.54 -1.02 -1.79
CA THR A 165 7.37 -1.82 -3.00
C THR A 165 7.60 -3.28 -2.67
N TYR A 166 6.84 -4.16 -3.32
CA TYR A 166 7.02 -5.61 -3.22
C TYR A 166 8.51 -6.03 -3.34
N PRO A 167 9.02 -6.98 -2.52
CA PRO A 167 8.32 -7.73 -1.46
C PRO A 167 8.14 -6.95 -0.15
N ASP A 168 8.81 -5.83 0.00
CA ASP A 168 9.05 -5.14 1.26
C ASP A 168 8.09 -3.97 1.45
N TYR A 169 6.79 -4.26 1.52
CA TYR A 169 5.82 -3.26 1.97
C TYR A 169 6.11 -2.91 3.44
N ALA A 170 6.39 -1.65 3.70
CA ALA A 170 6.69 -1.11 5.01
C ALA A 170 5.47 -0.37 5.54
N GLU A 171 4.86 -0.91 6.60
CA GLU A 171 3.78 -0.21 7.29
C GLU A 171 4.27 1.03 8.06
N ASP A 172 5.53 1.01 8.48
CA ASP A 172 6.23 2.11 9.12
C ASP A 172 6.45 3.27 8.14
N LEU A 173 6.17 4.50 8.60
CA LEU A 173 6.42 5.73 7.85
C LEU A 173 7.89 6.16 7.88
N ASN A 174 8.74 5.45 8.63
CA ASN A 174 10.13 5.79 8.95
C ASN A 174 10.26 7.10 9.75
N PHE A 175 9.21 7.46 10.48
CA PHE A 175 9.16 8.56 11.44
C PHE A 175 7.96 8.39 12.38
N ASP A 176 8.03 9.00 13.56
CA ASP A 176 6.92 9.01 14.51
C ASP A 176 5.87 10.06 14.11
N ALA A 177 4.67 9.60 13.74
CA ALA A 177 3.54 10.45 13.41
C ALA A 177 2.82 10.99 14.67
N GLY A 178 3.12 10.45 15.85
CA GLY A 178 2.49 10.80 17.11
C GLY A 178 0.97 10.71 17.05
N LYS A 179 0.31 11.84 17.35
CA LYS A 179 -1.14 11.99 17.41
C LYS A 179 -1.77 12.41 16.08
N ALA A 180 -1.02 12.38 14.98
CA ALA A 180 -1.54 12.79 13.68
C ALA A 180 -2.52 11.77 13.10
N ILE A 181 -3.53 12.26 12.39
CA ILE A 181 -4.41 11.47 11.54
C ILE A 181 -3.62 11.00 10.32
N LEU A 182 -3.69 9.70 10.00
CA LEU A 182 -3.10 9.14 8.80
C LEU A 182 -4.16 9.05 7.71
N ALA A 183 -4.00 9.86 6.67
CA ALA A 183 -4.72 9.71 5.42
C ALA A 183 -3.89 8.80 4.50
N LYS A 184 -4.09 7.49 4.62
CA LYS A 184 -3.18 6.46 4.09
C LYS A 184 -3.88 5.54 3.09
N ALA A 185 -3.22 5.26 1.97
CA ALA A 185 -3.62 4.17 1.06
C ALA A 185 -3.04 2.83 1.53
N SER A 186 -3.79 1.76 1.31
CA SER A 186 -3.35 0.38 1.63
C SER A 186 -2.94 0.17 3.10
N ILE A 187 -3.53 0.89 4.04
CA ILE A 187 -3.28 0.69 5.47
C ILE A 187 -3.73 -0.71 5.91
N ALA A 188 -2.85 -1.46 6.57
CA ALA A 188 -3.21 -2.74 7.14
C ALA A 188 -4.31 -2.58 8.20
N ASN A 189 -5.28 -3.50 8.23
CA ASN A 189 -6.41 -3.44 9.19
C ASN A 189 -5.94 -3.43 10.66
N LEU A 190 -4.79 -4.02 10.96
CA LEU A 190 -4.20 -4.03 12.30
C LEU A 190 -3.65 -2.66 12.73
N ASN A 191 -3.31 -1.79 11.77
CA ASN A 191 -2.73 -0.48 12.01
C ASN A 191 -3.74 0.66 11.83
N TYR A 192 -4.85 0.39 11.14
CA TYR A 192 -5.90 1.37 10.89
C TYR A 192 -6.65 1.68 12.18
N ARG A 193 -6.72 2.95 12.59
CA ARG A 193 -7.49 3.40 13.75
C ARG A 193 -8.91 3.80 13.31
N PRO A 194 -9.95 2.98 13.56
CA PRO A 194 -11.29 3.24 13.05
C PRO A 194 -11.86 4.54 13.64
N GLY A 195 -12.43 5.38 12.76
CA GLY A 195 -12.99 6.68 13.14
C GLY A 195 -11.96 7.79 13.38
N PHE A 196 -10.66 7.49 13.27
CA PHE A 196 -9.58 8.44 13.43
C PHE A 196 -8.77 8.60 12.13
N ASP A 197 -8.30 7.50 11.56
CA ASP A 197 -7.57 7.49 10.29
C ASP A 197 -8.51 7.54 9.08
N VAL A 198 -7.96 7.96 7.93
CA VAL A 198 -8.70 8.06 6.67
C VAL A 198 -8.09 7.09 5.65
N SER A 199 -8.87 6.10 5.24
CA SER A 199 -8.48 5.21 4.14
C SER A 199 -8.63 5.94 2.81
N LEU A 200 -7.51 6.15 2.12
CA LEU A 200 -7.50 6.79 0.81
C LEU A 200 -7.40 5.75 -0.32
N PRO A 201 -8.07 5.98 -1.47
CA PRO A 201 -7.76 5.23 -2.67
C PRO A 201 -6.33 5.56 -3.14
N LEU A 202 -5.62 4.56 -3.63
CA LEU A 202 -4.33 4.78 -4.27
C LEU A 202 -4.52 5.41 -5.65
N PHE A 203 -4.09 6.66 -5.82
CA PHE A 203 -4.07 7.33 -7.12
C PHE A 203 -2.65 7.52 -7.64
N HIS A 204 -2.52 7.45 -8.96
CA HIS A 204 -1.23 7.56 -9.65
C HIS A 204 -0.64 8.97 -9.50
N LYS A 205 0.69 9.11 -9.54
CA LYS A 205 1.41 10.41 -9.45
C LYS A 205 0.97 11.43 -10.53
N PHE A 206 0.44 10.93 -11.64
CA PHE A 206 -0.07 11.74 -12.76
C PHE A 206 -1.58 11.99 -12.71
N HIS A 207 -2.25 11.63 -11.61
CA HIS A 207 -3.69 11.91 -11.45
C HIS A 207 -3.94 13.42 -11.64
N PRO A 208 -4.93 13.82 -12.46
CA PRO A 208 -5.24 15.22 -12.67
C PRO A 208 -5.76 15.85 -11.38
N GLU A 209 -5.45 17.12 -11.16
CA GLU A 209 -5.86 17.84 -9.95
C GLU A 209 -7.37 18.10 -9.93
N LYS A 210 -7.93 18.40 -11.10
CA LYS A 210 -9.36 18.58 -11.33
C LYS A 210 -9.87 17.46 -12.23
N GLY A 211 -11.12 17.07 -12.03
CA GLY A 211 -11.81 16.16 -12.94
C GLY A 211 -11.78 16.69 -14.38
N GLY A 212 -11.90 15.77 -15.34
CA GLY A 212 -12.19 16.12 -16.73
C GLY A 212 -13.65 16.53 -16.88
N GLU A 213 -14.28 16.10 -17.96
CA GLU A 213 -15.73 16.27 -18.11
C GLU A 213 -16.48 15.69 -16.91
N GLU A 214 -17.60 16.32 -16.55
CA GLU A 214 -18.48 15.82 -15.51
C GLU A 214 -18.79 14.34 -15.79
N GLY A 215 -18.67 13.50 -14.76
CA GLY A 215 -19.07 12.11 -14.88
C GLY A 215 -20.53 12.04 -15.34
N THR A 216 -20.91 10.97 -16.03
CA THR A 216 -22.29 10.79 -16.54
C THR A 216 -23.35 10.65 -15.43
N LEU A 217 -22.96 10.76 -14.16
CA LEU A 217 -23.83 10.69 -13.01
C LEU A 217 -24.63 11.99 -12.87
N LYS A 218 -25.80 12.04 -13.53
CA LYS A 218 -26.68 13.21 -13.54
C LYS A 218 -27.50 13.40 -12.25
N SER A 219 -27.59 12.40 -11.38
CA SER A 219 -28.28 12.51 -10.09
C SER A 219 -27.69 11.60 -9.02
N HIS A 220 -27.72 12.07 -7.77
CA HIS A 220 -27.40 11.29 -6.57
C HIS A 220 -28.59 10.39 -6.19
N ASN A 221 -28.90 9.38 -7.01
CA ASN A 221 -29.91 8.39 -6.65
C ASN A 221 -29.31 7.43 -5.61
N PHE A 222 -29.51 7.72 -4.32
CA PHE A 222 -29.19 6.80 -3.23
C PHE A 222 -30.46 6.16 -2.67
N PRO A 223 -30.51 4.83 -2.48
CA PRO A 223 -29.47 3.87 -2.82
C PRO A 223 -29.34 3.67 -4.34
N ILE A 224 -28.10 3.59 -4.82
CA ILE A 224 -27.84 3.39 -6.25
C ILE A 224 -28.27 1.96 -6.59
N ASN A 225 -29.34 1.80 -7.37
CA ASN A 225 -29.71 0.51 -7.93
C ASN A 225 -28.74 0.16 -9.07
N LYS A 226 -27.52 -0.26 -8.72
CA LYS A 226 -26.52 -0.72 -9.68
C LYS A 226 -26.79 -2.17 -10.03
N LYS A 227 -26.77 -2.49 -11.33
CA LYS A 227 -26.81 -3.88 -11.83
C LYS A 227 -25.65 -4.73 -11.27
N HIS A 228 -24.50 -4.11 -11.04
CA HIS A 228 -23.28 -4.75 -10.53
C HIS A 228 -22.89 -4.09 -9.19
N PHE A 229 -22.65 -4.89 -8.15
CA PHE A 229 -22.11 -4.45 -6.87
C PHE A 229 -20.63 -4.03 -6.99
N LEU A 230 -19.82 -4.83 -7.70
CA LEU A 230 -18.42 -4.55 -7.99
C LEU A 230 -18.12 -4.83 -9.47
N ALA A 231 -17.40 -3.93 -10.11
CA ALA A 231 -16.82 -4.15 -11.44
C ALA A 231 -15.33 -3.83 -11.42
N PHE A 232 -14.52 -4.77 -11.91
CA PHE A 232 -13.08 -4.61 -12.08
C PHE A 232 -12.68 -4.98 -13.51
N LYS A 233 -11.96 -4.09 -14.19
CA LYS A 233 -11.33 -4.36 -15.48
C LYS A 233 -9.83 -4.09 -15.37
N GLY A 234 -8.99 -5.12 -15.47
CA GLY A 234 -7.55 -4.95 -15.22
C GLY A 234 -6.64 -6.05 -15.74
N LYS A 235 -5.37 -6.01 -15.31
CA LYS A 235 -4.34 -6.98 -15.74
C LYS A 235 -4.21 -8.12 -14.72
N ARG A 236 -4.17 -9.36 -15.22
CA ARG A 236 -3.83 -10.55 -14.43
C ARG A 236 -2.41 -10.99 -14.77
N TYR A 237 -1.58 -11.09 -13.75
CA TYR A 237 -0.19 -11.53 -13.90
C TYR A 237 -0.17 -13.05 -13.83
N VAL A 238 0.16 -13.71 -14.94
CA VAL A 238 0.26 -15.18 -15.03
C VAL A 238 1.57 -15.72 -14.41
N TYR A 239 2.51 -14.83 -14.10
CA TYR A 239 3.80 -15.14 -13.49
C TYR A 239 4.29 -13.97 -12.65
N GLY A 240 5.35 -14.20 -11.87
CA GLY A 240 5.90 -13.20 -10.96
C GLY A 240 5.14 -13.15 -9.64
N ILE A 241 5.60 -12.34 -8.70
CA ILE A 241 5.13 -12.49 -7.33
C ILE A 241 3.77 -11.79 -7.13
N GLY A 242 2.88 -12.42 -6.38
CA GLY A 242 1.47 -12.06 -6.25
C GLY A 242 0.59 -12.54 -7.41
N SER A 243 1.15 -13.26 -8.39
CA SER A 243 0.40 -13.88 -9.48
C SER A 243 -0.65 -14.87 -8.97
N GLU A 244 -0.32 -15.71 -8.00
CA GLU A 244 -1.26 -16.67 -7.41
C GLU A 244 -2.48 -15.98 -6.78
N THR A 245 -2.26 -15.00 -5.90
CA THR A 245 -3.35 -14.25 -5.26
C THR A 245 -4.23 -13.52 -6.28
N ARG A 246 -3.61 -12.87 -7.28
CA ARG A 246 -4.34 -12.20 -8.38
C ARG A 246 -5.08 -13.20 -9.26
N ASN A 247 -4.53 -14.41 -9.42
CA ASN A 247 -5.18 -15.47 -10.18
C ASN A 247 -6.44 -15.96 -9.47
N SER A 248 -6.44 -16.04 -8.13
CA SER A 248 -7.60 -16.47 -7.34
C SER A 248 -8.80 -15.50 -7.41
N LEU A 249 -8.60 -14.24 -7.77
CA LEU A 249 -9.67 -13.23 -7.81
C LEU A 249 -10.80 -13.57 -8.79
N HIS A 250 -10.54 -14.38 -9.82
CA HIS A 250 -11.58 -14.81 -10.75
C HIS A 250 -12.69 -15.64 -10.11
N HIS A 251 -12.41 -16.34 -8.99
CA HIS A 251 -13.42 -17.09 -8.26
C HIS A 251 -14.50 -16.19 -7.65
N LEU A 252 -14.23 -14.88 -7.52
CA LEU A 252 -15.20 -13.89 -7.10
C LEU A 252 -16.12 -13.46 -8.26
N HIS A 253 -15.79 -13.77 -9.51
CA HIS A 253 -16.59 -13.40 -10.66
C HIS A 253 -17.85 -14.29 -10.76
N ASN A 254 -19.03 -13.67 -10.73
CA ASN A 254 -20.32 -14.38 -10.85
C ASN A 254 -21.17 -13.91 -12.04
N GLY A 255 -20.62 -13.06 -12.91
CA GLY A 255 -21.32 -12.52 -14.09
C GLY A 255 -22.50 -11.58 -13.79
N ASN A 256 -22.82 -11.35 -12.51
CA ASN A 256 -23.98 -10.58 -12.09
C ASN A 256 -23.59 -9.49 -11.09
N GLU A 257 -23.47 -9.77 -9.80
CA GLU A 257 -23.13 -8.74 -8.81
C GLU A 257 -21.64 -8.38 -8.82
N LEU A 258 -20.77 -9.37 -9.09
CA LEU A 258 -19.32 -9.22 -9.09
C LEU A 258 -18.78 -9.52 -10.49
N VAL A 259 -18.38 -8.47 -11.21
CA VAL A 259 -17.83 -8.57 -12.56
C VAL A 259 -16.32 -8.30 -12.52
N LEU A 260 -15.50 -9.33 -12.70
CA LEU A 260 -14.05 -9.20 -12.75
C LEU A 260 -13.56 -9.67 -14.12
N VAL A 261 -13.18 -8.71 -14.95
CA VAL A 261 -12.73 -8.98 -16.31
C VAL A 261 -11.24 -8.65 -16.39
N THR A 262 -10.42 -9.63 -16.75
CA THR A 262 -8.96 -9.47 -16.68
C THR A 262 -8.27 -9.81 -17.99
N THR A 263 -7.12 -9.20 -18.27
CA THR A 263 -6.26 -9.59 -19.39
C THR A 263 -4.91 -10.07 -18.89
N CYS A 264 -4.44 -11.17 -19.48
CA CYS A 264 -3.07 -11.67 -19.31
C CYS A 264 -2.08 -11.04 -20.31
N ARG A 265 -2.51 -10.17 -21.23
CA ARG A 265 -1.65 -9.53 -22.25
C ARG A 265 -0.76 -8.44 -21.65
N HIS A 266 0.19 -8.81 -20.79
CA HIS A 266 1.08 -7.87 -20.14
C HIS A 266 2.45 -8.47 -19.76
N GLY A 267 3.52 -7.70 -19.97
CA GLY A 267 4.89 -8.15 -19.78
C GLY A 267 5.50 -8.63 -21.10
N LYS A 268 6.80 -8.94 -21.13
CA LYS A 268 7.46 -9.43 -22.35
C LYS A 268 7.14 -10.90 -22.63
N ASN A 269 6.96 -11.71 -21.58
CA ASN A 269 6.92 -13.17 -21.68
C ASN A 269 5.51 -13.75 -21.46
N TRP A 270 4.46 -12.92 -21.52
CA TRP A 270 3.10 -13.39 -21.22
C TRP A 270 2.60 -14.47 -22.17
N LYS A 271 3.04 -14.45 -23.44
CA LYS A 271 2.69 -15.47 -24.44
C LYS A 271 3.28 -16.83 -24.09
N GLU A 272 4.50 -16.84 -23.56
CA GLU A 272 5.24 -18.05 -23.19
C GLU A 272 4.74 -18.62 -21.86
N LEU A 273 4.35 -17.74 -20.94
CA LEU A 273 3.91 -18.08 -19.57
C LEU A 273 2.39 -18.10 -19.43
N LYS A 274 1.68 -18.12 -20.57
CA LYS A 274 0.23 -18.16 -20.63
C LYS A 274 -0.29 -19.47 -20.01
N ASP A 275 -1.27 -19.35 -19.12
CA ASP A 275 -2.04 -20.48 -18.62
C ASP A 275 -3.28 -20.78 -19.47
N GLU A 276 -4.01 -21.83 -19.09
CA GLU A 276 -5.19 -22.31 -19.81
C GLU A 276 -6.34 -21.28 -19.83
N ARG A 277 -6.44 -20.43 -18.80
CA ARG A 277 -7.55 -19.45 -18.64
C ARG A 277 -7.35 -18.15 -19.43
N CYS A 278 -6.11 -17.83 -19.78
CA CYS A 278 -5.74 -16.58 -20.43
C CYS A 278 -6.47 -16.30 -21.77
N ASP A 279 -6.88 -17.32 -22.53
CA ASP A 279 -7.68 -17.09 -23.74
C ASP A 279 -9.11 -16.63 -23.42
N GLU A 280 -9.73 -17.24 -22.42
CA GLU A 280 -11.06 -16.87 -21.96
C GLU A 280 -11.05 -15.49 -21.33
N ASP A 281 -10.10 -15.23 -20.42
CA ASP A 281 -9.87 -13.93 -19.80
C ASP A 281 -9.78 -12.82 -20.87
N ASN A 282 -8.95 -13.02 -21.91
CA ASN A 282 -8.80 -12.03 -22.98
C ASN A 282 -10.08 -11.86 -23.81
N ARG A 283 -10.83 -12.93 -24.07
CA ARG A 283 -12.09 -12.87 -24.81
C ARG A 283 -13.14 -12.06 -24.05
N GLU A 284 -13.23 -12.27 -22.73
CA GLU A 284 -14.12 -11.48 -21.88
C GLU A 284 -13.65 -10.03 -21.74
N PHE A 285 -12.33 -9.79 -21.70
CA PHE A 285 -11.75 -8.44 -21.62
C PHE A 285 -11.95 -7.59 -22.86
N ASP A 286 -11.94 -8.21 -24.03
CA ASP A 286 -12.14 -7.54 -25.31
C ASP A 286 -13.64 -7.30 -25.62
N ARG A 287 -14.57 -7.86 -24.83
CA ARG A 287 -16.02 -7.60 -24.89
C ARG A 287 -16.40 -6.26 -24.25
#